data_AF-A0A976JKZ6-F1
#
_entry.id   AF-A0A976JKZ6-F1
#
_cell.length_a   1.000
_cell.length_b   1.000
_cell.length_c   1.000
_cell.angle_alpha   90.00
_cell.angle_beta   90.00
_cell.angle_gamma   90.00
#
_symmetry.space_group_name_H-M   'P 1'
#
loop_
_entity.id
_entity.type
_entity.pdbx_description
1 polymer ?
#
loop_
_entity_poly.entity_id
_entity_poly.type
_entity_poly.pdbx_seq_one_letter_code
_entity_poly.pdbx_strand_id
1 'polypeptide(L)'
;MKKEKEAFKGKLKFRTAGAFHKFDLDGDSRFESLIADKQDGQDFIHIHDWKGERIFSGKLEAMGLNSWLYRISIRKFAKDSKVLILYFYEGETEYLEYRANVRLYFLTLESNNLSTLALNKGPVIWDEYEDFKDHYHQRRYKIGLYDYNKDGIKEIAVHYHLSNWVYFYKSPGKWIEL
;
A
#
# COMPACT_ATOMS: atom_id res chain seq x y z
N MET A 1 19.92 -9.86 18.58
CA MET A 1 20.56 -10.07 17.26
C MET A 1 19.70 -9.41 16.18
N LYS A 2 20.14 -8.27 15.63
CA LYS A 2 19.51 -7.63 14.47
C LYS A 2 19.94 -8.38 13.21
N LYS A 3 19.00 -8.95 12.46
CA LYS A 3 19.27 -9.47 11.11
C LYS A 3 19.47 -8.27 10.19
N GLU A 4 20.70 -8.04 9.76
CA GLU A 4 20.98 -7.16 8.61
C GLU A 4 20.23 -7.73 7.41
N LYS A 5 19.38 -6.91 6.79
CA LYS A 5 18.76 -7.26 5.50
C LYS A 5 19.88 -7.22 4.47
N GLU A 6 20.26 -8.39 3.95
CA GLU A 6 21.23 -8.49 2.86
C GLU A 6 20.77 -7.64 1.67
N ALA A 7 21.59 -6.66 1.30
CA ALA A 7 21.39 -5.89 0.10
C ALA A 7 21.64 -6.78 -1.12
N PHE A 8 20.67 -6.83 -2.05
CA PHE A 8 20.75 -7.60 -3.28
C PHE A 8 21.98 -7.19 -4.11
N LYS A 9 22.96 -8.10 -4.25
CA LYS A 9 24.20 -7.93 -5.03
C LYS A 9 24.08 -8.39 -6.49
N GLY A 10 22.88 -8.35 -7.06
CA GLY A 10 22.64 -8.64 -8.48
C GLY A 10 22.56 -7.35 -9.32
N LYS A 11 23.08 -7.38 -10.54
CA LYS A 11 22.88 -6.29 -11.51
C LYS A 11 21.45 -6.40 -12.04
N LEU A 12 20.59 -5.44 -11.69
CA LEU A 12 19.21 -5.34 -12.19
C LEU A 12 19.20 -5.40 -13.72
N LYS A 13 18.35 -6.26 -14.30
CA LYS A 13 18.28 -6.42 -15.76
C LYS A 13 17.26 -5.47 -16.36
N PHE A 14 16.14 -5.27 -15.68
CA PHE A 14 15.08 -4.37 -16.13
C PHE A 14 14.53 -3.56 -14.96
N ARG A 15 14.41 -2.25 -15.17
CA ARG A 15 13.91 -1.31 -14.17
C ARG A 15 13.05 -0.24 -14.84
N THR A 16 11.84 -0.04 -14.33
CA THR A 16 10.95 1.05 -14.73
C THR A 16 10.42 1.76 -13.50
N ALA A 17 10.82 3.03 -13.33
CA ALA A 17 10.35 3.87 -12.23
C ALA A 17 9.18 4.75 -12.69
N GLY A 18 8.13 4.81 -11.86
CA GLY A 18 7.02 5.74 -12.02
C GLY A 18 7.35 7.17 -11.58
N ALA A 19 6.34 8.03 -11.57
CA ALA A 19 6.48 9.42 -11.13
C ALA A 19 6.77 9.54 -9.63
N PHE A 20 7.48 10.61 -9.26
CA PHE A 20 7.73 10.96 -7.86
C PHE A 20 6.51 11.67 -7.27
N HIS A 21 5.89 11.09 -6.26
CA HIS A 21 4.85 11.75 -5.48
C HIS A 21 5.46 12.33 -4.20
N LYS A 22 5.41 13.65 -4.04
CA LYS A 22 6.06 14.37 -2.94
C LYS A 22 5.08 14.71 -1.83
N PHE A 23 5.44 14.40 -0.58
CA PHE A 23 4.64 14.67 0.61
C PHE A 23 5.54 15.01 1.78
N ASP A 24 5.11 15.92 2.65
CA ASP A 24 5.73 16.15 3.95
C ASP A 24 5.20 15.08 4.92
N LEU A 25 5.96 14.00 5.08
CA LEU A 25 5.52 12.81 5.81
C LEU A 25 5.71 12.96 7.31
N ASP A 26 6.76 13.62 7.79
CA ASP A 26 7.03 13.82 9.22
C ASP A 26 6.60 15.19 9.75
N GLY A 27 6.30 16.16 8.89
CA GLY A 27 5.89 17.51 9.28
C GLY A 27 7.07 18.46 9.51
N ASP A 28 8.28 18.12 9.03
CA ASP A 28 9.47 18.99 9.15
C ASP A 28 9.56 20.07 8.05
N SER A 29 8.52 20.19 7.22
CA SER A 29 8.46 21.08 6.04
C SER A 29 9.44 20.72 4.91
N ARG A 30 10.03 19.53 4.95
CA ARG A 30 10.73 18.93 3.82
C ARG A 30 9.84 17.86 3.20
N PHE A 31 10.08 17.58 1.93
CA PHE A 31 9.24 16.67 1.17
C PHE A 31 9.99 15.37 0.92
N GLU A 32 9.47 14.28 1.46
CA GLU A 32 9.80 12.92 1.05
C GLU A 32 9.14 12.63 -0.29
N SER A 33 9.71 11.67 -1.02
CA SER A 33 9.14 11.21 -2.28
C SER A 33 8.84 9.72 -2.27
N LEU A 34 7.64 9.38 -2.72
CA LEU A 34 7.19 8.01 -2.94
C LEU A 34 7.26 7.69 -4.44
N ILE A 35 7.89 6.56 -4.77
CA ILE A 35 8.02 6.05 -6.14
C ILE A 35 7.54 4.61 -6.18
N ALA A 36 6.70 4.27 -7.17
CA ALA A 36 6.46 2.90 -7.57
C ALA A 36 7.48 2.48 -8.63
N ASP A 37 8.16 1.36 -8.43
CA ASP A 37 9.26 0.89 -9.28
C ASP A 37 9.07 -0.59 -9.58
N LYS A 38 9.26 -0.97 -10.84
CA LYS A 38 9.22 -2.37 -11.27
C LYS A 38 10.64 -2.84 -11.54
N GLN A 39 11.09 -3.83 -10.76
CA GLN A 39 12.44 -4.39 -10.83
C GLN A 39 12.35 -5.88 -11.11
N ASP A 40 12.90 -6.33 -12.25
CA ASP A 40 12.92 -7.74 -12.67
C ASP A 40 11.53 -8.43 -12.57
N GLY A 41 10.48 -7.70 -12.98
CA GLY A 41 9.09 -8.19 -12.97
C GLY A 41 8.37 -8.10 -11.61
N GLN A 42 9.02 -7.57 -10.58
CA GLN A 42 8.43 -7.39 -9.26
C GLN A 42 8.13 -5.92 -8.98
N ASP A 43 7.02 -5.66 -8.30
CA ASP A 43 6.61 -4.30 -7.94
C ASP A 43 7.11 -3.91 -6.56
N PHE A 44 7.63 -2.69 -6.47
CA PHE A 44 8.12 -2.10 -5.24
C PHE A 44 7.58 -0.69 -5.07
N ILE A 45 7.47 -0.28 -3.82
CA ILE A 45 7.41 1.11 -3.43
C ILE A 45 8.70 1.49 -2.72
N HIS A 46 9.18 2.69 -3.01
CA HIS A 46 10.33 3.28 -2.34
C HIS A 46 9.94 4.64 -1.77
N ILE A 47 10.36 4.90 -0.54
CA ILE A 47 10.34 6.25 0.02
C ILE A 47 11.77 6.77 0.03
N HIS A 48 11.97 7.96 -0.50
CA HIS A 48 13.22 8.68 -0.43
C HIS A 48 13.04 9.92 0.45
N ASP A 49 14.08 10.27 1.20
CA ASP A 49 14.13 11.51 1.95
C ASP A 49 14.20 12.72 1.02
N TRP A 50 14.22 13.91 1.61
CA TRP A 50 14.34 15.18 0.90
C TRP A 50 15.65 15.35 0.10
N LYS A 51 16.70 14.58 0.41
CA LYS A 51 17.97 14.55 -0.34
C LYS A 51 17.93 13.54 -1.50
N GLY A 52 16.89 12.71 -1.58
CA GLY A 52 16.77 11.64 -2.57
C GLY A 52 17.39 10.31 -2.11
N GLU A 53 17.79 10.17 -0.85
CA GLU A 53 18.28 8.92 -0.30
C GLU A 53 17.13 7.98 0.05
N ARG A 54 17.22 6.71 -0.35
CA ARG A 54 16.14 5.74 -0.10
C ARG A 54 16.12 5.33 1.37
N ILE A 55 15.05 5.70 2.07
CA ILE A 55 14.82 5.40 3.50
C ILE A 55 13.89 4.20 3.72
N PHE A 56 13.07 3.84 2.73
CA PHE A 56 12.18 2.67 2.81
C PHE A 56 12.05 1.98 1.45
N SER A 57 11.86 0.66 1.49
CA SER A 57 11.52 -0.17 0.33
C SER A 57 10.56 -1.27 0.78
N GLY A 58 9.44 -1.41 0.08
CA GLY A 58 8.43 -2.44 0.33
C GLY A 58 8.00 -3.09 -0.97
N LYS A 59 7.82 -4.41 -0.96
CA LYS A 59 7.34 -5.17 -2.12
C LYS A 59 5.81 -5.12 -2.18
N LEU A 60 5.28 -4.91 -3.37
CA LEU A 60 3.87 -5.10 -3.69
C LEU A 60 3.73 -6.40 -4.48
N GLU A 61 2.72 -7.19 -4.16
CA GLU A 61 2.52 -8.51 -4.76
C GLU A 61 1.57 -8.37 -5.95
N ALA A 62 2.14 -8.42 -7.15
CA ALA A 62 1.34 -8.53 -8.36
C ALA A 62 0.81 -9.95 -8.53
N MET A 63 -0.41 -10.04 -9.06
CA MET A 63 -1.08 -11.27 -9.46
C MET A 63 -0.99 -11.48 -10.98
N GLY A 64 -0.91 -10.40 -11.76
CA GLY A 64 -0.97 -10.44 -13.22
C GLY A 64 -0.05 -9.42 -13.92
N LEU A 65 -0.30 -9.22 -15.21
CA LEU A 65 0.39 -8.24 -16.04
C LEU A 65 -0.11 -6.82 -15.75
N ASN A 66 0.68 -5.81 -16.13
CA ASN A 66 0.29 -4.40 -16.02
C ASN A 66 -0.09 -3.94 -14.60
N SER A 67 0.48 -4.54 -13.56
CA SER A 67 0.30 -4.03 -12.18
C SER A 67 0.85 -2.61 -12.02
N TRP A 68 0.11 -1.75 -11.30
CA TRP A 68 0.55 -0.39 -10.99
C TRP A 68 -0.10 0.18 -9.71
N LEU A 69 0.58 1.15 -9.08
CA LEU A 69 0.04 1.93 -7.97
C LEU A 69 -0.74 3.12 -8.52
N TYR A 70 -2.07 3.13 -8.41
CA TYR A 70 -2.90 4.15 -9.06
C TYR A 70 -3.37 5.26 -8.13
N ARG A 71 -3.37 5.01 -6.81
CA ARG A 71 -3.80 6.02 -5.84
C ARG A 71 -3.08 5.85 -4.51
N ILE A 72 -2.78 6.98 -3.89
CA ILE A 72 -2.23 7.09 -2.54
C ILE A 72 -3.16 8.01 -1.75
N SER A 73 -3.56 7.61 -0.56
CA SER A 73 -4.35 8.43 0.36
C SER A 73 -3.66 8.52 1.72
N ILE A 74 -3.32 9.73 2.14
CA ILE A 74 -2.65 9.97 3.42
C ILE A 74 -3.70 10.37 4.46
N ARG A 75 -3.67 9.74 5.63
CA ARG A 75 -4.59 9.99 6.74
C ARG A 75 -3.84 9.93 8.08
N LYS A 76 -4.26 10.76 9.04
CA LYS A 76 -3.82 10.63 10.44
C LYS A 76 -4.69 9.62 11.17
N PHE A 77 -4.07 8.59 11.75
CA PHE A 77 -4.76 7.59 12.55
C PHE A 77 -4.56 7.82 14.05
N ALA A 78 -3.50 8.52 14.45
CA ALA A 78 -3.32 9.06 15.79
C ALA A 78 -2.82 10.51 15.70
N LYS A 79 -2.56 11.16 16.84
CA LYS A 79 -2.09 12.57 16.89
C LYS A 79 -0.87 12.82 16.01
N ASP A 80 0.15 11.97 16.16
CA ASP A 80 1.46 12.11 15.52
C ASP A 80 1.79 10.90 14.62
N SER A 81 0.77 10.13 14.22
CA SER A 81 0.96 8.95 13.38
C SER A 81 0.05 8.98 12.16
N LYS A 82 0.61 8.58 11.02
CA LYS A 82 -0.02 8.64 9.69
C LYS A 82 -0.04 7.26 9.07
N VAL A 83 -1.08 7.01 8.27
CA VAL A 83 -1.16 5.86 7.38
C VAL A 83 -1.34 6.35 5.96
N LEU A 84 -0.50 5.83 5.06
CA LEU A 84 -0.66 5.96 3.63
C LEU A 84 -1.36 4.69 3.15
N ILE A 85 -2.58 4.87 2.65
CA ILE A 85 -3.38 3.82 2.05
C ILE A 85 -3.05 3.81 0.55
N LEU A 86 -2.40 2.73 0.14
CA LEU A 86 -1.93 2.52 -1.23
C LEU A 86 -2.94 1.63 -1.95
N TYR A 87 -3.42 2.08 -3.09
CA TYR A 87 -4.37 1.34 -3.93
C TYR A 87 -3.58 0.75 -5.09
N PHE A 88 -3.26 -0.52 -4.98
CA PHE A 88 -2.41 -1.22 -5.93
C PHE A 88 -3.26 -2.12 -6.82
N TYR A 89 -3.24 -1.83 -8.11
CA TYR A 89 -3.77 -2.73 -9.13
C TYR A 89 -2.79 -3.91 -9.26
N GLU A 90 -3.23 -5.11 -8.88
CA GLU A 90 -2.41 -6.32 -8.86
C GLU A 90 -2.12 -6.86 -10.26
N GLY A 91 -2.69 -6.24 -11.29
CA GLY A 91 -2.56 -6.67 -12.68
C GLY A 91 -3.68 -7.59 -13.14
N GLU A 92 -3.75 -7.79 -14.45
CA GLU A 92 -4.73 -8.66 -15.11
C GLU A 92 -4.13 -10.01 -15.54
N THR A 93 -4.98 -11.04 -15.58
CA THR A 93 -4.66 -12.36 -16.15
C THR A 93 -5.70 -12.73 -17.20
N GLU A 94 -5.26 -13.18 -18.37
CA GLU A 94 -6.11 -13.54 -19.52
C GLU A 94 -5.77 -14.94 -20.05
N TYR A 95 -6.01 -15.99 -19.26
CA TYR A 95 -5.74 -17.38 -19.71
C TYR A 95 -7.01 -18.12 -20.13
N LEU A 96 -8.08 -18.03 -19.35
CA LEU A 96 -9.39 -18.62 -19.65
C LEU A 96 -10.52 -17.62 -19.40
N GLU A 97 -10.40 -16.84 -18.33
CA GLU A 97 -11.30 -15.74 -17.95
C GLU A 97 -10.43 -14.52 -17.62
N TYR A 98 -10.88 -13.31 -17.96
CA TYR A 98 -10.22 -12.09 -17.51
C TYR A 98 -10.43 -11.94 -16.02
N ARG A 99 -9.34 -11.66 -15.29
CA ARG A 99 -9.42 -11.32 -13.86
C ARG A 99 -8.43 -10.23 -13.49
N ALA A 100 -8.88 -9.24 -12.75
CA ALA A 100 -8.05 -8.17 -12.23
C ALA A 100 -8.47 -7.77 -10.81
N ASN A 101 -7.49 -7.46 -9.96
CA ASN A 101 -7.72 -7.10 -8.57
C ASN A 101 -7.09 -5.76 -8.20
N VAL A 102 -7.71 -5.06 -7.26
CA VAL A 102 -7.05 -3.98 -6.51
C VAL A 102 -6.93 -4.40 -5.05
N ARG A 103 -5.70 -4.35 -4.55
CA ARG A 103 -5.39 -4.55 -3.14
C ARG A 103 -5.00 -3.25 -2.46
N LEU A 104 -5.42 -3.13 -1.21
CA LEU A 104 -4.91 -2.10 -0.32
C LEU A 104 -3.61 -2.53 0.36
N TYR A 105 -2.67 -1.59 0.47
CA TYR A 105 -1.55 -1.70 1.39
C TYR A 105 -1.55 -0.51 2.35
N PHE A 106 -1.13 -0.76 3.59
CA PHE A 106 -1.05 0.25 4.65
C PHE A 106 0.41 0.52 4.98
N LEU A 107 0.94 1.62 4.48
CA LEU A 107 2.26 2.11 4.87
C LEU A 107 2.10 3.02 6.08
N THR A 108 2.59 2.58 7.23
CA THR A 108 2.40 3.24 8.52
C THR A 108 3.65 4.04 8.89
N LEU A 109 3.43 5.24 9.40
CA LEU A 109 4.45 6.12 10.00
C LEU A 109 4.00 6.48 11.41
N GLU A 110 4.86 6.25 12.39
CA GLU A 110 4.57 6.48 13.80
C GLU A 110 5.40 7.63 14.35
N SER A 111 4.77 8.41 15.23
CA SER A 111 5.41 9.51 15.96
C SER A 111 6.19 10.46 15.04
N ASN A 112 5.72 10.66 13.80
CA ASN A 112 6.38 11.41 12.75
C ASN A 112 7.87 11.03 12.56
N ASN A 113 8.21 9.75 12.70
CA ASN A 113 9.60 9.29 12.57
C ASN A 113 9.75 8.37 11.35
N LEU A 114 10.44 8.84 10.31
CA LEU A 114 10.63 8.10 9.05
C LEU A 114 11.28 6.72 9.21
N SER A 115 12.02 6.47 10.30
CA SER A 115 12.60 5.15 10.57
C SER A 115 11.57 4.09 10.99
N THR A 116 10.33 4.50 11.30
CA THR A 116 9.22 3.62 11.69
C THR A 116 8.38 3.15 10.51
N LEU A 117 8.72 3.56 9.28
CA LEU A 117 7.98 3.17 8.08
C LEU A 117 7.84 1.65 7.96
N ALA A 118 6.60 1.18 7.90
CA ALA A 118 6.31 -0.24 7.82
C ALA A 118 5.07 -0.50 6.96
N LEU A 119 5.19 -1.49 6.08
CA LEU A 119 4.15 -1.84 5.11
C LEU A 119 3.37 -3.08 5.59
N ASN A 120 2.06 -2.96 5.58
CA ASN A 120 1.13 -4.04 5.88
C ASN A 120 0.25 -4.33 4.65
N LYS A 121 0.00 -5.61 4.38
CA LYS A 121 -0.85 -6.05 3.26
C LYS A 121 -2.30 -6.08 3.72
N GLY A 122 -3.17 -5.34 3.04
CA GLY A 122 -4.60 -5.25 3.33
C GLY A 122 -5.48 -6.09 2.38
N PRO A 123 -6.80 -5.82 2.38
CA PRO A 123 -7.78 -6.60 1.64
C PRO A 123 -7.79 -6.26 0.16
N VAL A 124 -8.36 -7.15 -0.64
CA VAL A 124 -8.77 -6.85 -2.02
C VAL A 124 -10.07 -6.06 -1.95
N ILE A 125 -10.08 -4.90 -2.58
CA ILE A 125 -11.20 -3.94 -2.57
C ILE A 125 -11.83 -3.74 -3.94
N TRP A 126 -11.37 -4.49 -4.94
CA TRP A 126 -11.96 -4.53 -6.25
C TRP A 126 -11.48 -5.82 -6.90
N ASP A 127 -12.43 -6.60 -7.42
CA ASP A 127 -12.21 -7.81 -8.19
C ASP A 127 -13.09 -7.62 -9.43
N GLU A 128 -12.46 -7.61 -10.59
CA GLU A 128 -13.08 -7.52 -11.90
C GLU A 128 -12.88 -8.87 -12.56
N TYR A 129 -13.97 -9.48 -13.00
CA TYR A 129 -13.93 -10.70 -13.78
C TYR A 129 -14.93 -10.60 -14.93
N GLU A 130 -14.58 -11.22 -16.05
CA GLU A 130 -15.44 -11.38 -17.21
C GLU A 130 -15.61 -12.89 -17.43
N ASP A 131 -16.86 -13.37 -17.33
CA ASP A 131 -17.19 -14.76 -17.62
C ASP A 131 -17.39 -14.96 -19.14
N PHE A 132 -17.43 -16.21 -19.60
CA PHE A 132 -17.71 -16.56 -21.00
C PHE A 132 -19.10 -16.12 -21.51
N LYS A 133 -19.88 -15.38 -20.72
CA LYS A 133 -21.22 -14.89 -21.02
C LYS A 133 -21.31 -13.35 -20.95
N ASP A 134 -20.18 -12.64 -20.97
CA ASP A 134 -20.06 -11.17 -20.95
C ASP A 134 -20.67 -10.50 -19.69
N HIS A 135 -20.71 -11.16 -18.54
CA HIS A 135 -21.14 -10.51 -17.29
C HIS A 135 -20.01 -9.73 -16.63
N TYR A 136 -20.12 -8.40 -16.66
CA TYR A 136 -19.20 -7.49 -15.98
C TYR A 136 -19.61 -7.19 -14.54
N HIS A 137 -18.68 -7.38 -13.59
CA HIS A 137 -18.91 -7.08 -12.17
C HIS A 137 -17.87 -6.10 -11.60
N GLN A 138 -18.34 -5.02 -10.96
CA GLN A 138 -17.49 -4.06 -10.23
C GLN A 138 -18.01 -3.85 -8.81
N ARG A 139 -17.14 -3.98 -7.80
CA ARG A 139 -17.42 -3.66 -6.39
C ARG A 139 -16.59 -2.45 -5.94
N ARG A 140 -17.24 -1.39 -5.46
CA ARG A 140 -16.55 -0.17 -4.97
C ARG A 140 -16.61 -0.06 -3.46
N TYR A 141 -15.52 -0.37 -2.79
CA TYR A 141 -15.46 -0.31 -1.32
C TYR A 141 -15.26 1.13 -0.84
N LYS A 142 -15.90 1.47 0.27
CA LYS A 142 -15.70 2.71 1.02
C LYS A 142 -14.64 2.46 2.09
N ILE A 143 -13.67 3.37 2.18
CA ILE A 143 -12.56 3.27 3.14
C ILE A 143 -12.61 4.49 4.05
N GLY A 144 -12.62 4.26 5.35
CA GLY A 144 -12.67 5.29 6.38
C GLY A 144 -11.72 4.99 7.53
N LEU A 145 -11.47 6.01 8.35
CA LEU A 145 -10.76 5.87 9.63
C LEU A 145 -11.71 6.29 10.75
N TYR A 146 -11.97 5.39 11.68
CA TYR A 146 -12.87 5.61 12.81
C TYR A 146 -12.20 5.12 14.08
N ASP A 147 -12.45 5.79 15.20
CA ASP A 147 -11.99 5.35 16.52
C ASP A 147 -13.16 4.61 17.19
N TYR A 148 -13.23 3.30 16.98
CA TYR A 148 -14.35 2.48 17.44
C TYR A 148 -14.29 2.21 18.95
N ASN A 149 -13.09 2.06 19.50
CA ASN A 149 -12.86 1.71 20.89
C ASN A 149 -12.60 2.94 21.80
N LYS A 150 -12.50 4.15 21.22
CA LYS A 150 -12.26 5.43 21.88
C LYS A 150 -10.89 5.52 22.57
N ASP A 151 -9.86 4.85 22.03
CA ASP A 151 -8.50 4.89 22.56
C ASP A 151 -7.62 6.00 21.94
N GLY A 152 -8.17 6.78 20.99
CA GLY A 152 -7.47 7.84 20.28
C GLY A 152 -6.67 7.35 19.05
N ILE A 153 -6.73 6.05 18.74
CA ILE A 153 -6.19 5.41 17.56
C ILE A 153 -7.35 5.03 16.66
N LYS A 154 -7.35 5.51 15.42
CA LYS A 154 -8.40 5.18 14.46
C LYS A 154 -8.07 3.88 13.74
N GLU A 155 -9.01 2.96 13.74
CA GLU A 155 -9.02 1.77 12.90
C GLU A 155 -9.27 2.11 11.42
N ILE A 156 -8.73 1.27 10.53
CA ILE A 156 -9.03 1.35 9.10
C ILE A 156 -10.24 0.48 8.82
N ALA A 157 -11.32 1.09 8.37
CA ALA A 157 -12.57 0.41 8.09
C ALA A 157 -12.83 0.37 6.58
N VAL A 158 -13.02 -0.82 6.05
CA VAL A 158 -13.23 -1.09 4.62
C VAL A 158 -14.58 -1.76 4.45
N HIS A 159 -15.50 -1.10 3.77
CA HIS A 159 -16.91 -1.50 3.72
C HIS A 159 -17.44 -1.57 2.30
N TYR A 160 -18.14 -2.65 1.96
CA TYR A 160 -18.96 -2.77 0.76
C TYR A 160 -20.19 -3.63 1.04
N HIS A 161 -21.37 -3.02 1.00
CA HIS A 161 -22.64 -3.69 1.27
C HIS A 161 -22.61 -4.45 2.61
N LEU A 162 -22.67 -5.78 2.61
CA LEU A 162 -22.62 -6.63 3.80
C LEU A 162 -21.18 -7.03 4.21
N SER A 163 -20.19 -6.79 3.35
CA SER A 163 -18.78 -7.08 3.63
C SER A 163 -18.13 -5.92 4.38
N ASN A 164 -17.60 -6.21 5.56
CA ASN A 164 -16.94 -5.25 6.41
C ASN A 164 -15.63 -5.84 6.90
N TRP A 165 -14.53 -5.12 6.72
CA TRP A 165 -13.24 -5.43 7.32
C TRP A 165 -12.81 -4.26 8.18
N VAL A 166 -12.43 -4.53 9.42
CA VAL A 166 -11.92 -3.52 10.34
C VAL A 166 -10.52 -3.93 10.76
N TYR A 167 -9.55 -3.07 10.48
CA TYR A 167 -8.16 -3.28 10.81
C TYR A 167 -7.80 -2.46 12.04
N PHE A 168 -7.50 -3.16 13.13
CA PHE A 168 -7.01 -2.59 14.37
C PHE A 168 -5.49 -2.48 14.36
N TYR A 169 -4.99 -1.34 14.79
CA TYR A 169 -3.57 -1.13 14.95
C TYR A 169 -3.09 -1.84 16.22
N LYS A 170 -2.14 -2.77 16.10
CA LYS A 170 -1.65 -3.55 17.26
C LYS A 170 -0.26 -3.12 17.72
N SER A 171 0.64 -2.93 16.77
CA SER A 171 2.05 -2.60 17.05
C SER A 171 2.69 -2.04 15.78
N PRO A 172 3.95 -1.59 15.85
CA PRO A 172 4.53 -0.83 14.75
C PRO A 172 4.42 -1.51 13.38
N GLY A 173 3.70 -0.85 12.47
CA GLY A 173 3.39 -1.39 11.13
C GLY A 173 2.49 -2.62 11.06
N LYS A 174 1.87 -3.03 12.17
CA LYS A 174 1.03 -4.22 12.25
C LYS A 174 -0.42 -3.86 12.48
N TRP A 175 -1.21 -4.15 11.46
CA TRP A 175 -2.66 -4.09 11.48
C TRP A 175 -3.22 -5.52 11.57
N ILE A 176 -4.22 -5.72 12.42
CA ILE A 176 -4.93 -7.00 12.55
C ILE A 176 -6.39 -6.78 12.15
N GLU A 177 -6.86 -7.64 11.26
CA GLU A 177 -8.26 -7.73 10.88
C GLU A 177 -9.07 -8.39 12.01
N LEU A 178 -10.18 -7.75 12.39
CA LEU A 178 -11.20 -8.30 13.30
C LEU A 178 -12.55 -8.41 12.60
#